data_AF-A0A4Y2NN89-F1
#
_entry.id   AF-A0A4Y2NN89-F1
#
_cell.length_a   1.000
_cell.length_b   1.000
_cell.length_c   1.000
_cell.angle_alpha   90.00
_cell.angle_beta   90.00
_cell.angle_gamma   90.00
#
_symmetry.space_group_name_H-M   'P 1'
#
loop_
_entity.id
_entity.type
_entity.pdbx_description
1 polymer ?
#
loop_
_entity_poly.entity_id
_entity_poly.type
_entity_poly.pdbx_seq_one_letter_code
_entity_poly.pdbx_strand_id
1 'polypeptide(L)'
;MPFKPEIEKISLGDSYQMASKRLDNLWKRLNRDPTMKFLYSEFLREYKNLNHMEEITNCNLSNDDGYFLPHQGVLRPSSITTKLRVVFDASAKTTTGYSLNDLLCAGGVLQDDLFSILTRFRKHQYAFTADISKMFRQIEINPSQ
;
A
#
# COMPACT_ATOMS: atom_id res chain seq x y z
N MET A 1 0.79 -10.10 5.54
CA MET A 1 -0.49 -10.82 5.79
C MET A 1 -0.32 -12.22 5.23
N PRO A 2 -0.79 -13.28 5.91
CA PRO A 2 -0.60 -14.63 5.41
C PRO A 2 -1.34 -14.83 4.08
N PHE A 3 -0.72 -15.61 3.20
CA PHE A 3 -1.36 -16.06 1.96
C PHE A 3 -2.41 -17.13 2.27
N LYS A 4 -3.43 -17.19 1.41
CA LYS A 4 -4.40 -18.28 1.41
C LYS A 4 -3.69 -19.58 1.00
N PRO A 5 -4.14 -20.75 1.50
CA PRO A 5 -3.60 -22.06 1.10
C PRO A 5 -3.64 -22.31 -0.42
N GLU A 6 -4.53 -21.60 -1.12
CA GLU A 6 -4.71 -21.66 -2.57
C GLU A 6 -3.45 -21.24 -3.35
N ILE A 7 -2.55 -20.45 -2.77
CA ILE A 7 -1.34 -19.98 -3.45
C ILE A 7 -0.37 -21.12 -3.80
N GLU A 8 -0.37 -22.21 -3.03
CA GLU A 8 0.44 -23.40 -3.33
C GLU A 8 0.03 -24.07 -4.65
N LYS A 9 -1.19 -23.78 -5.13
CA LYS A 9 -1.76 -24.31 -6.37
C LYS A 9 -1.90 -23.24 -7.47
N ILE A 10 -1.84 -21.95 -7.10
CA ILE A 10 -2.12 -20.81 -7.97
C ILE A 10 -0.90 -19.90 -7.99
N SER A 11 -0.25 -19.79 -9.15
CA SER A 11 0.77 -18.78 -9.38
C SER A 11 0.11 -17.43 -9.69
N LEU A 12 0.64 -16.35 -9.10
CA LEU A 12 0.26 -14.97 -9.48
C LEU A 12 0.64 -14.66 -10.92
N GLY A 13 1.59 -15.37 -11.54
CA GLY A 13 2.08 -15.03 -12.87
C GLY A 13 2.68 -13.63 -12.96
N ASP A 14 2.74 -13.09 -14.18
CA ASP A 14 3.42 -11.83 -14.44
C ASP A 14 2.53 -10.61 -14.13
N SER A 15 3.12 -9.65 -13.42
CA SER A 15 2.52 -8.33 -13.13
C SER A 15 3.35 -7.18 -13.71
N TYR A 16 4.58 -7.45 -14.19
CA TYR A 16 5.54 -6.44 -14.57
C TYR A 16 5.07 -5.60 -15.76
N GLN A 17 4.62 -6.24 -16.83
CA GLN A 17 4.22 -5.54 -18.05
C GLN A 17 3.10 -4.51 -17.79
N MET A 18 2.12 -4.87 -16.98
CA MET A 18 1.04 -3.97 -16.57
C MET A 18 1.57 -2.83 -15.68
N ALA A 19 2.35 -3.16 -14.65
CA ALA A 19 2.88 -2.17 -13.71
C ALA A 19 3.78 -1.14 -14.42
N SER A 20 4.66 -1.60 -15.30
CA SER A 20 5.54 -0.78 -16.13
C SER A 20 4.74 0.19 -17.01
N LYS A 21 3.72 -0.28 -17.74
CA LYS A 21 2.85 0.59 -18.55
C LYS A 21 2.12 1.65 -17.72
N ARG A 22 1.69 1.31 -16.50
CA ARG A 22 1.06 2.27 -15.58
C ARG A 22 2.07 3.29 -15.05
N LEU A 23 3.31 2.86 -14.80
CA LEU A 23 4.40 3.74 -14.40
C LEU A 23 4.73 4.76 -15.50
N ASP A 24 4.77 4.36 -16.77
CA ASP A 24 4.99 5.29 -17.90
C ASP A 24 3.92 6.38 -17.96
N ASN A 25 2.66 6.01 -17.74
CA ASN A 25 1.55 6.96 -17.71
C ASN A 25 1.65 7.91 -16.51
N LEU A 26 2.08 7.40 -15.35
CA LEU A 26 2.37 8.22 -14.19
C LEU A 26 3.48 9.24 -14.51
N TRP A 27 4.60 8.81 -15.11
CA TRP A 27 5.68 9.70 -15.51
C TRP A 27 5.21 10.80 -16.46
N LYS A 28 4.42 10.45 -17.48
CA LYS A 28 3.82 11.45 -18.40
C LYS A 28 2.99 12.48 -17.64
N ARG A 29 2.21 12.06 -16.65
CA ARG A 29 1.40 12.97 -15.81
C ARG A 29 2.28 13.85 -14.92
N LEU A 30 3.26 13.28 -14.23
CA LEU A 30 4.18 14.03 -13.38
C LEU A 30 5.00 15.06 -14.18
N ASN A 31 5.40 14.72 -15.41
CA ASN A 31 6.13 15.67 -16.25
C ASN A 31 5.25 16.83 -16.76
N ARG A 32 3.93 16.68 -16.79
CA ARG A 32 2.98 17.75 -17.14
C ARG A 32 2.60 18.62 -15.95
N ASP A 33 2.70 18.10 -14.73
CA ASP A 33 2.30 18.78 -13.49
C ASP A 33 3.48 18.85 -12.51
N PRO A 34 4.24 19.97 -12.52
CA PRO A 34 5.39 20.16 -11.64
C PRO A 34 5.05 20.08 -10.15
N THR A 35 3.86 20.53 -9.76
CA THR A 35 3.40 20.48 -8.36
C THR A 35 3.17 19.05 -7.92
N MET A 36 2.48 18.25 -8.75
CA MET A 36 2.27 16.84 -8.46
C MET A 36 3.60 16.08 -8.43
N LYS A 37 4.53 16.38 -9.35
CA LYS A 37 5.88 15.80 -9.36
C LYS A 37 6.64 16.07 -8.07
N PHE A 38 6.66 17.33 -7.62
CA PHE A 38 7.29 17.70 -6.36
C PHE A 38 6.70 16.93 -5.18
N LEU A 39 5.37 16.93 -5.03
CA LEU A 39 4.70 16.22 -3.92
C LEU A 39 4.96 14.71 -3.96
N TYR A 40 5.05 14.12 -5.15
CA TYR A 40 5.33 12.70 -5.31
C TYR A 40 6.76 12.35 -4.90
N SER A 41 7.73 13.16 -5.31
CA SER A 41 9.12 13.01 -4.91
C SER A 41 9.30 13.16 -3.40
N GLU A 42 8.61 14.13 -2.78
CA GLU A 42 8.61 14.30 -1.33
C GLU A 42 8.06 13.07 -0.60
N PHE A 43 6.95 12.52 -1.09
CA PHE A 43 6.38 11.28 -0.55
C PHE A 43 7.39 10.13 -0.60
N LEU A 44 8.01 9.88 -1.76
CA LEU A 44 8.99 8.80 -1.91
C LEU A 44 10.20 9.01 -1.01
N ARG A 45 10.70 10.24 -0.90
CA ARG A 45 11.82 10.57 -0.02
C ARG A 45 11.50 10.30 1.45
N GLU A 46 10.32 10.74 1.92
CA GLU A 46 9.86 10.43 3.28
C GLU A 46 9.72 8.91 3.48
N TYR A 47 9.16 8.21 2.48
CA TYR A 47 8.97 6.76 2.54
C TYR A 47 10.29 6.00 2.68
N LYS A 48 11.34 6.43 1.95
CA LYS A 48 12.72 5.91 2.10
C LYS A 48 13.34 6.25 3.45
N ASN A 49 13.26 7.52 3.87
CA ASN A 49 13.88 8.00 5.10
C ASN A 49 13.29 7.34 6.36
N LEU A 50 12.02 6.94 6.30
CA LEU A 50 11.35 6.18 7.35
C LEU A 50 11.61 4.67 7.27
N ASN A 51 12.52 4.21 6.39
CA ASN A 51 12.82 2.80 6.13
C ASN A 51 11.59 1.97 5.74
N HIS A 52 10.59 2.58 5.10
CA HIS A 52 9.40 1.87 4.61
C HIS A 52 9.58 1.33 3.18
N MET A 53 10.69 1.65 2.51
CA MET A 53 11.13 1.04 1.25
C MET A 53 12.64 0.94 1.19
N GLU A 54 13.11 -0.02 0.41
CA GLU A 54 14.50 -0.16 0.01
C GLU A 54 14.61 -0.19 -1.52
N GLU A 55 15.82 0.10 -1.99
CA GLU A 55 16.14 0.08 -3.41
C GLU A 55 16.72 -1.28 -3.76
N ILE A 56 16.10 -1.97 -4.71
CA ILE A 56 16.56 -3.27 -5.19
C ILE A 56 17.67 -3.04 -6.22
N THR A 57 18.91 -3.37 -5.87
CA THR A 57 20.10 -3.17 -6.73
C THR A 57 20.46 -4.39 -7.57
N ASN A 58 20.02 -5.59 -7.18
CA ASN A 58 20.33 -6.87 -7.84
C ASN A 58 19.05 -7.57 -8.30
N CYS A 59 18.44 -7.10 -9.38
CA CYS A 59 17.26 -7.76 -9.96
C CYS A 59 17.70 -8.91 -10.87
N ASN A 60 17.79 -10.14 -10.34
CA ASN A 60 17.78 -11.32 -11.19
C ASN A 60 16.35 -11.59 -11.64
N LEU A 61 15.86 -10.78 -12.60
CA LEU A 61 14.50 -10.83 -13.18
C LEU A 61 14.08 -12.23 -13.66
N SER A 62 15.03 -13.12 -13.90
CA SER A 62 14.80 -14.50 -14.33
C SER A 62 14.47 -15.48 -13.20
N ASN A 63 14.75 -15.16 -11.93
CA ASN A 63 14.62 -16.09 -10.80
C ASN A 63 13.78 -15.58 -9.61
N ASP A 64 13.34 -14.31 -9.59
CA ASP A 64 12.60 -13.76 -8.44
C ASP A 64 11.08 -13.84 -8.64
N ASP A 65 10.40 -14.48 -7.68
CA ASP A 65 8.95 -14.50 -7.46
C ASP A 65 8.40 -13.12 -7.00
N GLY A 66 8.94 -12.03 -7.56
CA GLY A 66 8.58 -10.66 -7.20
C GLY A 66 7.25 -10.23 -7.81
N TYR A 67 6.40 -9.58 -7.00
CA TYR A 67 5.13 -9.01 -7.45
C TYR A 67 5.22 -7.48 -7.61
N PHE A 68 4.93 -6.98 -8.80
CA PHE A 68 4.98 -5.55 -9.11
C PHE A 68 3.61 -4.89 -8.89
N LEU A 69 3.52 -4.07 -7.83
CA LEU A 69 2.33 -3.30 -7.53
C LEU A 69 2.30 -1.99 -8.35
N PRO A 70 1.32 -1.79 -9.25
CA PRO A 70 1.12 -0.47 -9.82
C PRO A 70 0.73 0.52 -8.73
N HIS A 71 1.20 1.76 -8.86
CA HIS A 71 0.91 2.81 -7.88
C HIS A 71 0.51 4.12 -8.55
N GLN A 72 -0.26 4.94 -7.84
CA GLN A 72 -0.68 6.24 -8.32
C GLN A 72 -0.83 7.28 -7.21
N GLY A 73 -0.64 8.55 -7.57
CA GLY A 73 -0.83 9.68 -6.67
C GLY A 73 -2.25 10.22 -6.72
N VAL A 74 -2.91 10.28 -5.57
CA VAL A 74 -4.23 10.90 -5.38
C VAL A 74 -4.04 12.20 -4.62
N LEU A 75 -4.33 13.33 -5.28
CA LEU A 75 -4.31 14.65 -4.64
C LEU A 75 -5.56 14.81 -3.78
N ARG A 76 -5.35 15.32 -2.57
CA ARG A 76 -6.41 15.74 -1.65
C ARG A 76 -6.15 17.19 -1.26
N PRO A 77 -6.58 18.16 -2.08
CA PRO A 77 -6.30 19.59 -1.83
C PRO A 77 -6.84 20.07 -0.49
N SER A 78 -7.95 19.48 -0.02
CA SER A 78 -8.57 19.77 1.27
C SER A 78 -7.81 19.18 2.47
N SER A 79 -6.82 18.31 2.26
CA SER A 79 -6.02 17.76 3.35
C SER A 79 -4.96 18.75 3.79
N ILE A 80 -5.04 19.18 5.06
CA ILE A 80 -4.09 20.12 5.65
C ILE A 80 -2.69 19.50 5.78
N THR A 81 -2.62 18.24 6.23
CA THR A 81 -1.35 17.57 6.57
C THR A 81 -0.75 16.73 5.44
N THR A 82 -1.55 16.23 4.48
CA THR A 82 -1.06 15.31 3.45
C THR A 82 -1.77 15.55 2.11
N LYS A 83 -1.27 16.52 1.34
CA LYS A 83 -1.85 16.94 0.05
C LYS A 83 -1.82 15.86 -1.03
N LEU A 84 -0.87 14.91 -0.95
CA LEU A 84 -0.77 13.78 -1.89
C LEU A 84 -0.71 12.47 -1.11
N ARG A 85 -1.54 11.49 -1.51
CA ARG A 85 -1.42 10.10 -1.06
C ARG A 85 -1.04 9.21 -2.24
N VAL A 86 0.03 8.44 -2.10
CA VAL A 86 0.34 7.36 -3.05
C VAL A 86 -0.42 6.11 -2.64
N VAL A 87 -1.11 5.52 -3.60
CA VAL A 87 -1.90 4.29 -3.45
C VAL A 87 -1.24 3.21 -4.28
N PHE A 88 -0.94 2.07 -3.64
CA PHE A 88 -0.49 0.85 -4.30
C PHE A 88 -1.72 -0.03 -4.57
N ASP A 89 -1.90 -0.44 -5.82
CA ASP A 89 -3.07 -1.17 -6.28
C ASP A 89 -2.78 -2.69 -6.27
N ALA A 90 -3.05 -3.30 -5.12
CA ALA A 90 -2.97 -4.75 -4.92
C ALA A 90 -4.17 -5.52 -5.48
N SER A 91 -5.18 -4.82 -6.04
CA SER A 91 -6.32 -5.43 -6.72
C SER A 91 -6.11 -5.52 -8.24
N ALA A 92 -4.99 -5.01 -8.75
CA ALA A 92 -4.64 -5.15 -10.16
C ALA A 92 -4.39 -6.63 -10.48
N LYS A 93 -5.12 -7.15 -11.47
CA LYS A 93 -5.02 -8.54 -11.91
C LYS A 93 -3.77 -8.76 -12.76
N THR A 94 -3.14 -9.91 -12.58
CA THR A 94 -1.98 -10.36 -13.36
C THR A 94 -2.38 -11.13 -14.61
N THR A 95 -1.40 -11.71 -15.31
CA THR A 95 -1.62 -12.62 -16.45
C THR A 95 -2.45 -13.86 -16.10
N THR A 96 -2.53 -14.27 -14.83
CA THR A 96 -3.39 -15.41 -14.41
C THR A 96 -4.80 -14.98 -14.04
N GLY A 97 -5.11 -13.68 -14.06
CA GLY A 97 -6.43 -13.14 -13.75
C GLY A 97 -6.73 -12.98 -12.26
N TYR A 98 -5.78 -13.33 -11.39
CA TYR A 98 -5.82 -13.10 -9.95
C TYR A 98 -5.08 -11.82 -9.58
N SER A 99 -5.45 -11.20 -8.47
CA SER A 99 -4.72 -10.09 -7.85
C SER A 99 -4.08 -10.55 -6.54
N LEU A 100 -3.11 -9.77 -6.04
CA LEU A 100 -2.51 -10.03 -4.73
C LEU A 100 -3.57 -10.08 -3.62
N ASN A 101 -4.54 -9.16 -3.64
CA ASN A 101 -5.64 -9.15 -2.67
C ASN A 101 -6.52 -10.42 -2.73
N ASP A 102 -6.66 -11.05 -3.90
CA ASP A 102 -7.44 -12.29 -4.03
C ASP A 102 -6.76 -13.46 -3.30
N LEU A 103 -5.41 -13.43 -3.21
CA LEU A 103 -4.62 -14.51 -2.62
C LEU A 103 -4.20 -14.24 -1.16
N LEU A 104 -4.39 -13.04 -0.65
CA LEU A 104 -4.16 -12.72 0.76
C LEU A 104 -5.37 -13.08 1.61
N CYS A 105 -5.15 -13.64 2.80
CA CYS A 105 -6.22 -13.87 3.75
C CYS A 105 -6.82 -12.53 4.21
N ALA A 106 -8.14 -12.39 4.08
CA ALA A 106 -8.86 -11.36 4.81
C ALA A 106 -8.78 -11.71 6.30
N GLY A 107 -7.97 -10.98 7.06
CA GLY A 107 -7.86 -11.17 8.50
C GLY A 107 -9.23 -11.11 9.17
N GLY A 108 -9.39 -11.84 10.28
CA GLY A 108 -10.62 -11.81 11.07
C GLY A 108 -10.87 -10.43 11.68
N VAL A 109 -12.14 -10.13 11.99
CA VAL A 109 -12.50 -8.92 12.73
C VAL A 109 -12.06 -9.09 14.19
N LEU A 110 -10.96 -8.43 14.55
CA LEU A 110 -10.45 -8.39 15.92
C LEU A 110 -11.07 -7.25 16.75
N GLN A 111 -11.68 -6.27 16.09
CA GLN A 111 -12.21 -5.06 16.73
C GLN A 111 -13.58 -5.36 17.33
N ASP A 112 -13.80 -4.91 18.57
CA ASP A 112 -15.12 -4.85 19.18
C ASP A 112 -16.08 -4.05 18.30
N ASP A 113 -17.38 -4.32 18.44
CA ASP A 113 -18.38 -3.57 17.69
C ASP A 113 -18.33 -2.07 18.06
N LEU A 114 -18.53 -1.23 17.04
CA LEU A 114 -18.41 0.21 17.18
C LEU A 114 -19.39 0.78 18.21
N PHE A 115 -20.57 0.18 18.36
CA PHE A 115 -21.59 0.65 19.30
C PHE A 115 -21.15 0.43 20.75
N SER A 116 -20.57 -0.73 21.07
CA SER A 116 -19.97 -1.03 22.36
C SER A 116 -18.81 -0.10 22.67
N ILE A 117 -17.93 0.15 21.69
CA ILE A 117 -16.82 1.10 21.83
C ILE A 117 -17.36 2.49 22.20
N LEU A 118 -18.32 3.02 21.43
CA LEU A 118 -18.91 4.34 21.66
C LEU A 118 -19.66 4.42 23.00
N THR A 119 -20.37 3.36 23.39
CA THR A 119 -21.11 3.31 24.65
C THR A 119 -20.15 3.36 25.84
N ARG A 120 -19.05 2.59 25.81
CA ARG A 120 -18.02 2.63 26.86
C ARG A 120 -17.32 4.00 26.91
N PHE A 121 -16.99 4.57 25.75
CA PHE A 121 -16.36 5.88 25.64
C PHE A 121 -17.20 6.99 26.30
N ARG A 122 -18.53 6.93 26.17
CA ARG A 122 -19.47 7.92 26.73
C ARG A 122 -19.75 7.77 28.24
N LYS A 123 -19.30 6.69 28.89
CA LYS A 123 -19.54 6.48 30.34
C LYS A 123 -18.67 7.36 31.24
N HIS A 124 -17.62 7.96 30.70
CA HIS A 124 -16.66 8.76 31.46
C HIS A 124 -16.87 10.25 31.17
N GLN A 125 -16.73 11.09 32.21
CA GLN A 125 -16.86 12.55 32.11
C GLN A 125 -15.77 13.18 31.23
N TYR A 126 -14.58 12.57 31.20
CA TYR A 126 -13.45 13.02 30.41
C TYR A 126 -12.94 11.87 29.56
N ALA A 127 -12.57 12.16 28.31
CA ALA A 127 -12.03 11.20 27.38
C ALA A 127 -10.91 11.81 26.55
N PHE A 128 -9.91 11.00 26.21
CA PHE A 128 -8.78 11.39 25.39
C PHE A 128 -8.83 10.63 24.06
N THR A 129 -8.46 11.32 22.99
CA THR A 129 -8.36 10.74 21.65
C THR A 129 -6.98 11.05 21.09
N ALA A 130 -6.35 10.06 20.48
CA ALA A 130 -5.08 10.21 19.80
C ALA A 130 -5.15 9.51 18.44
N ASP A 131 -4.49 10.08 17.44
CA ASP A 131 -4.30 9.48 16.12
C ASP A 131 -2.85 8.98 15.99
N ILE A 132 -2.68 7.69 15.70
CA ILE A 132 -1.36 7.12 15.48
C ILE A 132 -1.01 7.28 14.01
N SER A 133 -0.17 8.28 13.74
CA SER A 133 0.34 8.55 12.40
C SER A 133 1.04 7.32 11.80
N LYS A 134 0.61 6.93 10.59
CA LYS A 134 1.20 5.82 9.81
C LYS A 134 1.22 4.47 10.56
N MET A 135 0.20 4.18 11.41
CA MET A 135 0.15 2.98 12.26
C MET A 135 0.55 1.67 11.58
N PHE A 136 0.05 1.38 10.37
CA PHE A 136 0.30 0.11 9.69
C PHE A 136 1.76 -0.06 9.25
N ARG A 137 2.50 1.04 9.10
CA ARG A 137 3.91 1.01 8.69
C ARG A 137 4.86 0.78 9.88
N GLN A 138 4.32 0.75 11.09
CA GLN A 138 5.07 0.42 12.31
C GLN A 138 5.16 -1.10 12.55
N ILE A 139 4.58 -1.91 11.64
CA ILE A 139 4.60 -3.37 11.71
C ILE A 139 5.60 -3.87 10.66
N GLU A 140 6.66 -4.53 11.11
CA GLU A 140 7.63 -5.17 10.22
C GLU A 140 7.02 -6.39 9.52
N ILE A 141 7.41 -6.59 8.27
CA ILE A 141 7.05 -7.78 7.50
C ILE A 141 8.15 -8.82 7.70
N ASN A 142 7.77 -10.07 7.96
CA ASN A 142 8.73 -11.16 8.05
C ASN A 142 9.37 -11.38 6.67
N PRO A 143 10.71 -11.41 6.54
CA PRO A 143 11.40 -11.62 5.27
C PRO A 143 11.06 -12.93 4.54
N SER A 144 10.48 -13.92 5.24
CA SER A 144 10.05 -15.18 4.64
C SER A 144 8.61 -15.16 4.11
N GLN A 145 7.88 -14.05 4.26
CA GLN A 145 6.59 -13.82 3.60
C GLN A 145 6.78 -13.23 2.21
#